data_AF-A0A1Y5P4V8-F1
#
_entry.id   AF-A0A1Y5P4V8-F1
#
_cell.length_a   1.000
_cell.length_b   1.000
_cell.length_c   1.000
_cell.angle_alpha   90.00
_cell.angle_beta   90.00
_cell.angle_gamma   90.00
#
_symmetry.space_group_name_H-M   'P 1'
#
loop_
_entity.id
_entity.type
_entity.pdbx_description
1 polymer ?
#
loop_
_entity_poly.entity_id
_entity_poly.type
_entity_poly.pdbx_seq_one_letter_code
_entity_poly.pdbx_strand_id
1 'polypeptide(L)'
;MELRMQRIGAWCGTIMIVLYGTSLSGIARMFPPLSPVSSPEEIADFYIDHKIWIRIGVAGCLLTSVIALPFLATIVLRIRRIEGQWGMLSMTQLFAATIFVPALLFPFLVMAAAAFRPESRPPDITQALNDVFWLMFIGIVGTIIVQNITLAIASFIDKTDPQTFPRWYGYLNLWVALLSLPGCVVVVFNDGPLAWHGVFAFYIPGAALTIWLFSTTYVLNRGIKAQQLAEAQ
;
A
#
# COMPACT_ATOMS: atom_id res chain seq x y z
N MET A 1 -17.35 -21.85 7.58
CA MET A 1 -15.96 -21.94 7.06
C MET A 1 -15.50 -20.61 6.46
N GLU A 2 -16.27 -20.05 5.52
CA GLU A 2 -15.97 -18.80 4.82
C GLU A 2 -15.61 -17.61 5.74
N LEU A 3 -16.43 -17.31 6.76
CA LEU A 3 -16.14 -16.21 7.70
C LEU A 3 -14.84 -16.42 8.51
N ARG A 4 -14.37 -17.66 8.70
CA ARG A 4 -13.06 -17.91 9.32
C ARG A 4 -11.93 -17.54 8.36
N MET A 5 -12.06 -17.88 7.08
CA MET A 5 -11.09 -17.51 6.04
C MET A 5 -11.01 -15.99 5.87
N GLN A 6 -12.14 -15.28 5.86
CA GLN A 6 -12.16 -13.82 5.82
C GLN A 6 -11.46 -13.17 7.04
N ARG A 7 -11.53 -13.77 8.23
CA ARG A 7 -10.78 -13.26 9.40
C ARG A 7 -9.27 -13.44 9.24
N ILE A 8 -8.83 -14.59 8.70
CA ILE A 8 -7.43 -14.80 8.37
C ILE A 8 -6.99 -13.74 7.35
N GLY A 9 -7.78 -13.54 6.29
CA GLY A 9 -7.53 -12.51 5.28
C GLY A 9 -7.45 -11.10 5.86
N ALA A 10 -8.34 -10.73 6.79
CA ALA A 10 -8.29 -9.43 7.46
C ALA A 10 -6.97 -9.19 8.21
N TRP A 11 -6.39 -10.22 8.83
CA TRP A 11 -5.09 -10.12 9.52
C TRP A 11 -3.90 -10.07 8.57
N CYS A 12 -4.03 -10.64 7.36
CA CYS A 12 -2.98 -10.59 6.36
C CYS A 12 -2.55 -9.15 6.01
N GLY A 13 -3.45 -8.16 6.05
CA GLY A 13 -3.09 -6.76 5.81
C GLY A 13 -2.14 -6.18 6.86
N THR A 14 -2.42 -6.45 8.14
CA THR A 14 -1.57 -6.03 9.26
C THR A 14 -0.23 -6.77 9.25
N ILE A 15 -0.24 -8.09 8.99
CA ILE A 15 0.99 -8.89 8.88
C ILE A 15 1.84 -8.37 7.72
N MET A 16 1.22 -8.12 6.58
CA MET A 16 1.89 -7.60 5.39
C MET A 16 2.57 -6.26 5.70
N ILE A 17 1.87 -5.26 6.24
CA ILE A 17 2.48 -3.93 6.43
C ILE A 17 3.63 -3.94 7.43
N VAL A 18 3.54 -4.76 8.49
CA VAL A 18 4.63 -4.89 9.47
C VAL A 18 5.86 -5.52 8.83
N LEU A 19 5.69 -6.63 8.10
CA LEU A 19 6.81 -7.31 7.46
C LEU A 19 7.39 -6.49 6.29
N TYR A 20 6.52 -5.88 5.48
CA TYR A 20 6.90 -5.05 4.34
C TYR A 20 7.61 -3.77 4.80
N GLY A 21 7.05 -3.05 5.79
CA GLY A 21 7.68 -1.87 6.38
C GLY A 21 9.02 -2.20 7.04
N THR A 22 9.12 -3.34 7.74
CA THR A 22 10.41 -3.80 8.30
C THR A 22 11.43 -4.11 7.21
N SER A 23 11.00 -4.75 6.12
CA SER A 23 11.87 -5.09 4.99
C SER A 23 12.37 -3.84 4.25
N LEU A 24 11.49 -2.86 4.03
CA LEU A 24 11.81 -1.62 3.33
C LEU A 24 12.63 -0.65 4.21
N SER A 25 12.10 -0.31 5.38
CA SER A 25 12.65 0.75 6.22
C SER A 25 13.78 0.25 7.09
N GLY A 26 13.63 -0.94 7.69
CA GLY A 26 14.62 -1.50 8.61
C GLY A 26 15.78 -2.17 7.89
N ILE A 27 15.47 -3.11 6.99
CA ILE A 27 16.49 -3.94 6.32
C ILE A 27 17.08 -3.21 5.11
N ALA A 28 16.26 -2.78 4.14
CA ALA A 28 16.77 -2.11 2.94
C ALA A 28 17.27 -0.67 3.18
N ARG A 29 17.01 -0.09 4.37
CA ARG A 29 17.41 1.27 4.75
C ARG A 29 16.90 2.38 3.80
N MET A 30 15.74 2.17 3.19
CA MET A 30 15.11 3.15 2.28
C MET A 30 14.25 4.17 3.03
N PHE A 31 14.36 4.23 4.36
CA PHE A 31 13.70 5.23 5.18
C PHE A 31 14.76 5.98 6.01
N PRO A 32 14.87 7.31 5.88
CA PRO A 32 14.08 8.19 4.99
C PRO A 32 14.36 7.92 3.49
N PRO A 33 13.46 8.35 2.58
CA PRO A 33 13.67 8.22 1.13
C PRO A 33 14.95 8.89 0.68
N LEU A 34 15.61 8.30 -0.34
CA LEU A 34 16.73 8.94 -1.01
C LEU A 34 16.26 10.21 -1.72
N SER A 35 17.05 11.27 -1.64
CA SER A 35 16.68 12.57 -2.20
C SER A 35 16.77 12.57 -3.74
N PRO A 36 15.79 13.16 -4.47
CA PRO A 36 15.89 13.40 -5.90
C PRO A 36 17.02 14.37 -6.29
N VAL A 37 17.47 15.22 -5.34
CA VAL A 37 18.57 16.17 -5.60
C VAL A 37 19.95 15.60 -5.27
N SER A 38 20.03 14.36 -4.79
CA SER A 38 21.31 13.68 -4.59
C SER A 38 22.03 13.48 -5.91
N SER A 39 23.36 13.62 -5.88
CA SER A 39 24.16 13.41 -7.08
C SER A 39 24.11 11.94 -7.52
N PRO A 40 24.38 11.63 -8.80
CA PRO A 40 24.46 10.25 -9.27
C PRO A 40 25.45 9.41 -8.43
N GLU A 41 26.58 10.00 -8.05
CA GLU A 41 27.63 9.37 -7.23
C GLU A 41 27.12 9.04 -5.83
N GLU A 42 26.46 9.99 -5.16
CA GLU A 42 25.90 9.75 -3.82
C GLU A 42 24.89 8.59 -3.81
N ILE A 43 24.04 8.52 -4.84
CA ILE A 43 23.09 7.41 -4.99
C ILE A 43 23.85 6.10 -5.25
N ALA A 44 24.83 6.10 -6.16
CA ALA A 44 25.61 4.91 -6.46
C ALA A 44 26.36 4.37 -5.23
N ASP A 45 27.02 5.24 -4.49
CA ASP A 45 27.76 4.90 -3.26
C ASP A 45 26.82 4.28 -2.22
N PHE A 46 25.62 4.84 -2.03
CA PHE A 46 24.62 4.26 -1.14
C PHE A 46 24.26 2.81 -1.51
N TYR A 47 24.05 2.53 -2.80
CA TYR A 47 23.74 1.17 -3.27
C TYR A 47 24.94 0.22 -3.15
N ILE A 48 26.17 0.71 -3.28
CA ILE A 48 27.40 -0.07 -3.08
C ILE A 48 27.55 -0.43 -1.59
N ASP A 49 27.50 0.57 -0.71
CA ASP A 49 27.72 0.41 0.73
C ASP A 49 26.68 -0.48 1.41
N HIS A 50 25.43 -0.43 0.93
CA HIS A 50 24.31 -1.17 1.51
C HIS A 50 23.82 -2.35 0.68
N LYS A 51 24.58 -2.75 -0.36
CA LYS A 51 24.19 -3.76 -1.37
C LYS A 51 23.50 -4.99 -0.80
N ILE A 52 24.08 -5.65 0.20
CA ILE A 52 23.51 -6.89 0.75
C ILE A 52 22.20 -6.63 1.49
N TRP A 53 22.14 -5.54 2.25
CA TRP A 53 20.96 -5.15 3.03
C TRP A 53 19.81 -4.74 2.13
N ILE A 54 20.08 -3.97 1.07
CA ILE A 54 19.10 -3.60 0.05
C ILE A 54 18.54 -4.86 -0.60
N ARG A 55 19.38 -5.82 -1.01
CA ARG A 55 18.90 -7.07 -1.64
C ARG A 55 18.02 -7.91 -0.72
N ILE A 56 18.42 -8.09 0.53
CA ILE A 56 17.64 -8.86 1.50
C ILE A 56 16.31 -8.16 1.76
N GLY A 57 16.32 -6.84 1.96
CA GLY A 57 15.10 -6.06 2.16
C GLY A 57 14.18 -6.07 0.94
N VAL A 58 14.72 -5.94 -0.28
CA VAL A 58 13.97 -6.07 -1.53
C VAL A 58 13.33 -7.45 -1.66
N ALA A 59 14.09 -8.53 -1.40
CA ALA A 59 13.54 -9.89 -1.41
C ALA A 59 12.41 -10.05 -0.36
N GLY A 60 12.58 -9.46 0.83
CA GLY A 60 11.55 -9.39 1.86
C GLY A 60 10.28 -8.65 1.40
N CYS A 61 10.43 -7.47 0.78
CA CYS A 61 9.30 -6.70 0.23
C CYS A 61 8.55 -7.48 -0.87
N LEU A 62 9.28 -8.13 -1.77
CA LEU A 62 8.68 -8.95 -2.83
C LEU A 62 7.86 -10.12 -2.24
N LEU A 63 8.40 -10.83 -1.26
CA LEU A 63 7.72 -11.95 -0.62
C LEU A 63 6.51 -11.50 0.21
N THR A 64 6.62 -10.37 0.90
CA THR A 64 5.60 -9.93 1.85
C THR A 64 4.44 -9.20 1.16
N SER A 65 4.67 -8.55 0.03
CA SER A 65 3.62 -7.83 -0.71
C SER A 65 2.45 -8.74 -1.13
N VAL A 66 2.70 -10.00 -1.49
CA VAL A 66 1.65 -10.94 -1.89
C VAL A 66 0.75 -11.38 -0.73
N ILE A 67 1.20 -11.18 0.52
CA ILE A 67 0.36 -11.39 1.72
C ILE A 67 -0.82 -10.41 1.72
N ALA A 68 -0.79 -9.31 0.97
CA ALA A 68 -1.92 -8.42 0.83
C ALA A 68 -3.13 -9.06 0.10
N LEU A 69 -2.93 -10.12 -0.70
CA LEU A 69 -3.99 -10.68 -1.56
C LEU A 69 -5.23 -11.15 -0.77
N PRO A 70 -5.12 -11.96 0.31
CA PRO A 70 -6.28 -12.35 1.11
C PRO A 70 -6.96 -11.17 1.82
N PHE A 71 -6.19 -10.13 2.18
CA PHE A 71 -6.73 -8.91 2.79
C PHE A 71 -7.62 -8.15 1.82
N LEU A 72 -7.12 -7.91 0.60
CA LEU A 72 -7.87 -7.23 -0.44
C LEU A 72 -9.10 -8.03 -0.88
N ALA A 73 -8.97 -9.36 -1.02
CA ALA A 73 -10.10 -10.24 -1.29
C ALA A 73 -11.18 -10.13 -0.20
N THR A 74 -10.78 -10.07 1.07
CA THR A 74 -11.71 -9.89 2.18
C THR A 74 -12.48 -8.57 2.06
N ILE A 75 -11.79 -7.47 1.74
CA ILE A 75 -12.45 -6.16 1.52
C ILE A 75 -13.50 -6.26 0.42
N VAL A 76 -13.16 -6.84 -0.73
CA VAL A 76 -14.07 -7.02 -1.87
C VAL A 76 -15.31 -7.83 -1.45
N LEU A 77 -15.13 -8.93 -0.72
CA LEU A 77 -16.23 -9.77 -0.23
C LEU A 77 -17.12 -9.03 0.77
N ARG A 78 -16.54 -8.15 1.60
CA ARG A 78 -17.32 -7.30 2.52
C ARG A 78 -18.15 -6.26 1.78
N ILE A 79 -17.61 -5.63 0.73
CA ILE A 79 -18.39 -4.71 -0.12
C ILE A 79 -19.49 -5.47 -0.85
N ARG A 80 -19.19 -6.66 -1.41
CA ARG A 80 -20.19 -7.51 -2.06
C ARG A 80 -21.35 -7.85 -1.11
N ARG A 81 -21.07 -8.10 0.17
CA ARG A 81 -22.13 -8.33 1.18
C ARG A 81 -23.04 -7.11 1.33
N ILE A 82 -22.48 -5.90 1.30
CA ILE A 82 -23.25 -4.65 1.37
C ILE A 82 -24.12 -4.49 0.12
N GLU A 83 -23.59 -4.79 -1.05
CA GLU A 83 -24.34 -4.70 -2.32
C GLU A 83 -25.37 -5.84 -2.49
N GLY A 84 -25.23 -6.94 -1.76
CA GLY A 84 -26.05 -8.17 -1.90
C GLY A 84 -25.72 -8.99 -3.17
N GLN A 85 -24.92 -8.44 -4.08
CA GLN A 85 -24.50 -9.04 -5.34
C GLN A 85 -23.12 -8.49 -5.77
N TRP A 86 -22.59 -8.97 -6.90
CA TRP A 86 -21.41 -8.37 -7.53
C TRP A 86 -21.80 -7.08 -8.25
N GLY A 87 -21.87 -5.98 -7.48
CA GLY A 87 -22.21 -4.65 -7.98
C GLY A 87 -20.99 -3.80 -8.37
N MET A 88 -21.27 -2.54 -8.70
CA MET A 88 -20.25 -1.61 -9.19
C MET A 88 -19.15 -1.36 -8.16
N LEU A 89 -19.46 -1.29 -6.87
CA LEU A 89 -18.47 -1.02 -5.82
C LEU A 89 -17.56 -2.23 -5.61
N SER A 90 -18.12 -3.44 -5.51
CA SER A 90 -17.31 -4.65 -5.34
C SER A 90 -16.41 -4.92 -6.56
N MET A 91 -16.92 -4.69 -7.77
CA MET A 91 -16.12 -4.83 -9.00
C MET A 91 -15.03 -3.75 -9.10
N THR A 92 -15.35 -2.49 -8.79
CA THR A 92 -14.36 -1.40 -8.76
C THR A 92 -13.24 -1.71 -7.75
N GLN A 93 -13.62 -2.16 -6.56
CA GLN A 93 -12.64 -2.54 -5.53
C GLN A 93 -11.79 -3.73 -5.98
N LEU A 94 -12.36 -4.71 -6.69
CA LEU A 94 -11.62 -5.87 -7.20
C LEU A 94 -10.57 -5.48 -8.23
N PHE A 95 -10.91 -4.61 -9.19
CA PHE A 95 -9.93 -4.10 -10.15
C PHE A 95 -8.83 -3.29 -9.47
N ALA A 96 -9.18 -2.42 -8.53
CA ALA A 96 -8.20 -1.64 -7.80
C ALA A 96 -7.29 -2.50 -6.90
N ALA A 97 -7.84 -3.54 -6.26
CA ALA A 97 -7.09 -4.55 -5.52
C ALA A 97 -6.10 -5.32 -6.42
N THR A 98 -6.50 -5.60 -7.67
CA THR A 98 -5.65 -6.30 -8.65
C THR A 98 -4.43 -5.46 -9.05
N ILE A 99 -4.55 -4.13 -9.02
CA ILE A 99 -3.45 -3.19 -9.31
C ILE A 99 -2.54 -2.97 -8.08
N PHE A 100 -3.11 -3.07 -6.86
CA PHE A 100 -2.40 -2.78 -5.62
C PHE A 100 -1.13 -3.63 -5.42
N VAL A 101 -1.23 -4.96 -5.56
CA VAL A 101 -0.07 -5.85 -5.32
C VAL A 101 1.02 -5.69 -6.39
N PRO A 102 0.72 -5.65 -7.70
CA PRO A 102 1.71 -5.31 -8.73
C PRO A 102 2.44 -4.01 -8.48
N ALA A 103 1.76 -2.98 -7.98
CA ALA A 103 2.42 -1.71 -7.67
C ALA A 103 3.33 -1.75 -6.44
N LEU A 104 3.15 -2.72 -5.54
CA LEU A 104 4.14 -3.00 -4.48
C LEU A 104 5.28 -3.91 -4.95
N LEU A 105 5.08 -4.68 -6.02
CA LEU A 105 6.07 -5.62 -6.58
C LEU A 105 7.00 -4.96 -7.59
N PHE A 106 6.44 -4.32 -8.61
CA PHE A 106 7.20 -3.85 -9.78
C PHE A 106 8.25 -2.78 -9.48
N PRO A 107 8.02 -1.77 -8.61
CA PRO A 107 9.09 -0.87 -8.20
C PRO A 107 10.27 -1.66 -7.63
N PHE A 108 10.01 -2.65 -6.77
CA PHE A 108 11.07 -3.44 -6.12
C PHE A 108 11.85 -4.31 -7.10
N LEU A 109 11.28 -4.69 -8.24
CA LEU A 109 12.05 -5.33 -9.31
C LEU A 109 13.04 -4.35 -9.96
N VAL A 110 12.67 -3.07 -10.10
CA VAL A 110 13.57 -2.01 -10.58
C VAL A 110 14.68 -1.76 -9.57
N MET A 111 14.35 -1.65 -8.28
CA MET A 111 15.35 -1.52 -7.21
C MET A 111 16.26 -2.74 -7.11
N ALA A 112 15.73 -3.95 -7.31
CA ALA A 112 16.54 -5.16 -7.39
C ALA A 112 17.57 -5.04 -8.52
N ALA A 113 17.16 -4.56 -9.68
CA ALA A 113 18.06 -4.34 -10.82
C ALA A 113 19.13 -3.28 -10.49
N ALA A 114 18.78 -2.21 -9.78
CA ALA A 114 19.73 -1.20 -9.27
C ALA A 114 20.78 -1.85 -8.34
N ALA A 115 20.34 -2.66 -7.38
CA ALA A 115 21.20 -3.30 -6.37
C ALA A 115 21.92 -4.58 -6.85
N PHE A 116 21.64 -5.13 -8.03
CA PHE A 116 22.16 -6.44 -8.47
C PHE A 116 23.65 -6.44 -8.86
N ARG A 117 24.23 -5.29 -9.21
CA ARG A 117 25.67 -5.13 -9.48
C ARG A 117 26.05 -3.64 -9.47
N PRO A 118 25.88 -2.95 -8.33
CA PRO A 118 26.03 -1.51 -8.27
C PRO A 118 27.48 -1.07 -8.55
N GLU A 119 28.48 -1.89 -8.22
CA GLU A 119 29.90 -1.53 -8.38
C GLU A 119 30.38 -1.49 -9.84
N SER A 120 29.73 -2.24 -10.73
CA SER A 120 30.12 -2.32 -12.15
C SER A 120 29.23 -1.49 -13.06
N ARG A 121 28.41 -0.61 -12.49
CA ARG A 121 27.45 0.22 -13.22
C ARG A 121 27.82 1.70 -13.13
N PRO A 122 27.74 2.45 -14.24
CA PRO A 122 27.86 3.91 -14.19
C PRO A 122 26.83 4.55 -13.24
N PRO A 123 27.21 5.57 -12.44
CA PRO A 123 26.32 6.22 -11.47
C PRO A 123 24.99 6.72 -12.05
N ASP A 124 25.01 7.32 -13.25
CA ASP A 124 23.81 7.85 -13.92
C ASP A 124 22.74 6.79 -14.16
N ILE A 125 23.14 5.55 -14.47
CA ILE A 125 22.19 4.44 -14.69
C ILE A 125 21.58 4.01 -13.36
N THR A 126 22.35 4.02 -12.27
CA THR A 126 21.84 3.71 -10.93
C THR A 126 20.85 4.79 -10.47
N GLN A 127 21.15 6.08 -10.71
CA GLN A 127 20.22 7.18 -10.45
C GLN A 127 18.92 7.01 -11.25
N ALA A 128 18.99 6.78 -12.56
CA ALA A 128 17.79 6.59 -13.38
C ALA A 128 16.92 5.41 -12.89
N LEU A 129 17.52 4.28 -12.47
CA LEU A 129 16.78 3.16 -11.89
C LEU A 129 16.16 3.50 -10.52
N ASN A 130 16.88 4.26 -9.70
CA ASN A 130 16.38 4.75 -8.42
C ASN A 130 15.17 5.67 -8.60
N ASP A 131 15.21 6.57 -9.57
CA ASP A 131 14.13 7.51 -9.85
C ASP A 131 12.90 6.78 -10.36
N VAL A 132 13.07 5.83 -11.28
CA VAL A 132 11.98 4.96 -11.75
C VAL A 132 11.36 4.20 -10.57
N PHE A 133 12.18 3.68 -9.65
CA PHE A 133 11.66 3.04 -8.43
C PHE A 133 10.76 3.99 -7.62
N TRP A 134 11.26 5.17 -7.25
CA TRP A 134 10.53 6.09 -6.37
C TRP A 134 9.26 6.63 -7.04
N LEU A 135 9.33 6.98 -8.32
CA LEU A 135 8.18 7.46 -9.09
C LEU A 135 7.11 6.37 -9.24
N MET A 136 7.49 5.11 -9.49
CA MET A 136 6.52 4.01 -9.51
C MET A 136 5.95 3.71 -8.13
N PHE A 137 6.78 3.74 -7.08
CA PHE A 137 6.38 3.41 -5.72
C PHE A 137 5.37 4.42 -5.16
N ILE A 138 5.56 5.71 -5.41
CA ILE A 138 4.63 6.76 -4.97
C ILE A 138 3.49 6.96 -5.97
N GLY A 139 3.71 6.73 -7.27
CA GLY A 139 2.76 7.04 -8.34
C GLY A 139 1.43 6.27 -8.33
N ILE A 140 1.25 5.22 -7.51
CA ILE A 140 -0.02 4.46 -7.42
C ILE A 140 -1.19 5.24 -6.76
N VAL A 141 -0.96 6.48 -6.32
CA VAL A 141 -1.93 7.31 -5.58
C VAL A 141 -3.35 7.28 -6.16
N GLY A 142 -3.53 7.33 -7.48
CA GLY A 142 -4.85 7.27 -8.11
C GLY A 142 -5.65 6.02 -7.74
N THR A 143 -5.02 4.85 -7.72
CA THR A 143 -5.67 3.58 -7.32
C THR A 143 -6.04 3.59 -5.84
N ILE A 144 -5.20 4.18 -4.98
CA ILE A 144 -5.47 4.30 -3.54
C ILE A 144 -6.70 5.21 -3.31
N ILE A 145 -6.77 6.34 -4.00
CA ILE A 145 -7.90 7.28 -3.92
C ILE A 145 -9.20 6.57 -4.30
N VAL A 146 -9.21 5.87 -5.44
CA VAL A 146 -10.41 5.15 -5.91
C VAL A 146 -10.85 4.10 -4.90
N GLN A 147 -9.94 3.27 -4.37
CA GLN A 147 -10.28 2.27 -3.34
C GLN A 147 -10.94 2.90 -2.11
N ASN A 148 -10.35 3.98 -1.62
CA ASN A 148 -10.86 4.65 -0.43
C ASN A 148 -12.21 5.32 -0.69
N ILE A 149 -12.42 5.96 -1.84
CA ILE A 149 -13.74 6.51 -2.20
C ILE A 149 -14.77 5.38 -2.29
N THR A 150 -14.44 4.25 -2.92
CA THR A 150 -15.32 3.08 -3.00
C THR A 150 -15.71 2.57 -1.61
N LEU A 151 -14.75 2.47 -0.70
CA LEU A 151 -15.00 2.07 0.69
C LEU A 151 -15.81 3.09 1.48
N ALA A 152 -15.60 4.38 1.25
CA ALA A 152 -16.37 5.44 1.86
C ALA A 152 -17.85 5.33 1.45
N ILE A 153 -18.11 5.22 0.14
CA ILE A 153 -19.47 5.04 -0.39
C ILE A 153 -20.10 3.78 0.20
N ALA A 154 -19.40 2.63 0.15
CA ALA A 154 -19.88 1.37 0.71
C ALA A 154 -20.25 1.51 2.20
N SER A 155 -19.45 2.23 2.99
CA SER A 155 -19.71 2.45 4.41
C SER A 155 -20.94 3.30 4.69
N PHE A 156 -21.26 4.26 3.81
CA PHE A 156 -22.42 5.13 3.98
C PHE A 156 -23.73 4.52 3.50
N ILE A 157 -23.68 3.65 2.48
CA ILE A 157 -24.86 2.94 1.96
C ILE A 157 -25.13 1.62 2.68
N ASP A 158 -24.25 1.19 3.59
CA ASP A 158 -24.39 -0.07 4.32
C ASP A 158 -25.66 -0.09 5.17
N LYS A 159 -26.63 -0.91 4.74
CA LYS A 159 -27.90 -1.18 5.43
C LYS A 159 -27.97 -2.59 6.03
N THR A 160 -26.84 -3.28 6.09
CA THR A 160 -26.82 -4.67 6.52
C THR A 160 -26.98 -4.80 8.03
N ASP A 161 -27.54 -5.93 8.47
CA ASP A 161 -27.70 -6.27 9.88
C ASP A 161 -27.09 -7.65 10.18
N PRO A 162 -26.03 -7.75 10.99
CA PRO A 162 -25.24 -6.65 11.57
C PRO A 162 -24.48 -5.86 10.49
N GLN A 163 -24.20 -4.58 10.79
CA GLN A 163 -23.50 -3.65 9.91
C GLN A 163 -22.09 -4.16 9.58
N THR A 164 -21.70 -4.12 8.29
CA THR A 164 -20.37 -4.52 7.83
C THR A 164 -19.33 -3.44 8.08
N PHE A 165 -19.66 -2.20 7.72
CA PHE A 165 -18.78 -1.05 7.87
C PHE A 165 -19.47 0.05 8.69
N PRO A 166 -18.89 0.47 9.83
CA PRO A 166 -19.43 1.58 10.60
C PRO A 166 -19.22 2.92 9.89
N ARG A 167 -20.08 3.91 10.14
CA ARG A 167 -20.01 5.23 9.45
C ARG A 167 -18.68 5.97 9.63
N TRP A 168 -18.03 5.85 10.79
CA TRP A 168 -16.73 6.48 11.03
C TRP A 168 -15.65 5.98 10.06
N TYR A 169 -15.75 4.71 9.63
CA TYR A 169 -14.83 4.14 8.66
C TYR A 169 -15.00 4.80 7.29
N GLY A 170 -16.23 5.20 6.93
CA GLY A 170 -16.46 5.99 5.73
C GLY A 170 -15.73 7.33 5.73
N TYR A 171 -15.81 8.08 6.85
CA TYR A 171 -15.07 9.33 7.01
C TYR A 171 -13.55 9.13 7.01
N LEU A 172 -13.05 8.07 7.64
CA LEU A 172 -11.62 7.72 7.59
C LEU A 172 -11.15 7.55 6.13
N ASN A 173 -11.89 6.79 5.32
CA ASN A 173 -11.51 6.56 3.93
C ASN A 173 -11.53 7.86 3.11
N LEU A 174 -12.49 8.79 3.36
CA LEU A 174 -12.45 10.11 2.73
C LEU A 174 -11.18 10.90 3.10
N TRP A 175 -10.77 10.85 4.37
CA TRP A 175 -9.51 11.45 4.81
C TRP A 175 -8.29 10.83 4.14
N VAL A 176 -8.24 9.50 4.04
CA VAL A 176 -7.12 8.80 3.38
C VAL A 176 -7.05 9.17 1.89
N ALA A 177 -8.20 9.25 1.21
CA ALA A 177 -8.26 9.70 -0.19
C ALA A 177 -7.75 11.14 -0.35
N LEU A 178 -8.22 12.06 0.51
CA LEU A 178 -7.79 13.47 0.49
C LEU A 178 -6.28 13.63 0.76
N LEU A 179 -5.78 12.95 1.80
CA LEU A 179 -4.38 13.02 2.21
C LEU A 179 -3.43 12.36 1.21
N SER A 180 -3.94 11.50 0.33
CA SER A 180 -3.16 10.87 -0.73
C SER A 180 -3.00 11.78 -1.96
N LEU A 181 -3.89 12.76 -2.19
CA LEU A 181 -3.88 13.62 -3.39
C LEU A 181 -2.53 14.26 -3.73
N PRO A 182 -1.70 14.74 -2.77
CA PRO A 182 -0.42 15.35 -3.13
C PRO A 182 0.53 14.38 -3.85
N GLY A 183 0.39 13.07 -3.65
CA GLY A 183 1.19 12.09 -4.38
C GLY A 183 0.92 12.07 -5.90
N CYS A 184 -0.22 12.60 -6.36
CA CYS A 184 -0.50 12.72 -7.80
C CYS A 184 0.47 13.66 -8.54
N VAL A 185 1.08 14.61 -7.82
CA VAL A 185 2.01 15.59 -8.41
C VAL A 185 3.47 15.26 -8.13
N VAL A 186 3.77 14.05 -7.62
CA VAL A 186 5.16 13.64 -7.31
C VAL A 186 6.07 13.68 -8.54
N VAL A 187 5.50 13.49 -9.74
CA VAL A 187 6.22 13.54 -11.03
C VAL A 187 6.58 14.96 -11.47
N VAL A 188 6.04 15.99 -10.83
CA VAL A 188 6.19 17.39 -11.24
C VAL A 188 7.35 18.07 -10.50
N PHE A 189 7.66 17.64 -9.29
CA PHE A 189 8.61 18.32 -8.40
C PHE A 189 9.84 17.45 -8.13
N ASN A 190 11.02 18.00 -8.41
CA ASN A 190 12.31 17.37 -8.13
C ASN A 190 12.86 17.74 -6.74
N ASP A 191 12.29 18.74 -6.06
CA ASP A 191 12.70 19.12 -4.71
C ASP A 191 11.53 19.75 -3.93
N GLY A 192 11.70 19.85 -2.62
CA GLY A 192 10.74 20.46 -1.72
C GLY A 192 9.65 19.52 -1.21
N PRO A 193 8.60 20.06 -0.57
CA PRO A 193 7.68 19.25 0.24
C PRO A 193 6.74 18.35 -0.58
N LEU A 194 6.68 18.55 -1.91
CA LEU A 194 5.89 17.78 -2.87
C LEU A 194 6.71 16.79 -3.71
N ALA A 195 8.05 16.83 -3.63
CA ALA A 195 8.90 15.81 -4.24
C ALA A 195 8.78 14.48 -3.49
N TRP A 196 9.24 13.36 -4.07
CA TRP A 196 9.05 12.03 -3.48
C TRP A 196 9.65 11.83 -2.09
N HIS A 197 10.60 12.66 -1.67
CA HIS A 197 11.18 12.61 -0.33
C HIS A 197 10.48 13.57 0.65
N GLY A 198 9.52 14.37 0.17
CA GLY A 198 8.86 15.43 0.91
C GLY A 198 7.69 14.98 1.78
N VAL A 199 7.28 15.86 2.70
CA VAL A 199 6.22 15.60 3.70
C VAL A 199 4.88 15.22 3.06
N PHE A 200 4.50 15.87 1.95
CA PHE A 200 3.19 15.67 1.34
C PHE A 200 3.14 14.46 0.41
N ALA A 201 4.25 14.09 -0.24
CA ALA A 201 4.27 12.97 -1.18
C ALA A 201 4.60 11.62 -0.50
N PHE A 202 5.39 11.63 0.58
CA PHE A 202 5.83 10.40 1.24
C PHE A 202 5.25 10.22 2.65
N TYR A 203 5.51 11.16 3.55
CA TYR A 203 5.22 10.97 4.97
C TYR A 203 3.72 10.97 5.28
N ILE A 204 2.97 11.95 4.76
CA ILE A 204 1.52 12.04 4.97
C ILE A 204 0.78 10.85 4.33
N PRO A 205 0.99 10.49 3.04
CA PRO A 205 0.36 9.32 2.44
C PRO A 205 0.79 8.01 3.12
N GLY A 206 2.07 7.88 3.48
CA GLY A 206 2.58 6.69 4.19
C GLY A 206 1.94 6.50 5.56
N ALA A 207 1.79 7.58 6.33
CA ALA A 207 1.10 7.56 7.62
C ALA A 207 -0.40 7.24 7.45
N ALA A 208 -1.06 7.87 6.47
CA ALA A 208 -2.47 7.62 6.16
C ALA A 208 -2.71 6.15 5.76
N LEU A 209 -1.86 5.58 4.90
CA LEU A 209 -1.92 4.18 4.50
C LEU A 209 -1.73 3.24 5.70
N THR A 210 -0.78 3.53 6.57
CA THR A 210 -0.52 2.73 7.77
C THR A 210 -1.72 2.73 8.71
N ILE A 211 -2.26 3.93 9.02
CA ILE A 211 -3.47 4.08 9.85
C ILE A 211 -4.65 3.34 9.20
N TRP A 212 -4.80 3.46 7.89
CA TRP A 212 -5.86 2.80 7.13
C TRP A 212 -5.75 1.28 7.20
N LEU A 213 -4.55 0.69 7.07
CA LEU A 213 -4.37 -0.77 7.14
C LEU A 213 -4.80 -1.34 8.49
N PHE A 214 -4.32 -0.74 9.59
CA PHE A 214 -4.72 -1.18 10.94
C PHE A 214 -6.21 -0.97 11.20
N SER A 215 -6.75 0.19 10.82
CA SER A 215 -8.17 0.51 11.00
C SER A 215 -9.07 -0.42 10.21
N THR A 216 -8.68 -0.74 8.97
CA THR A 216 -9.39 -1.67 8.09
C THR A 216 -9.33 -3.09 8.64
N THR A 217 -8.18 -3.58 9.08
CA THR A 217 -8.08 -4.89 9.75
C THR A 217 -9.00 -4.96 10.97
N TYR A 218 -9.06 -3.90 11.78
CA TYR A 218 -9.97 -3.83 12.94
C TYR A 218 -11.45 -3.87 12.52
N VAL A 219 -11.85 -3.04 11.56
CA VAL A 219 -13.24 -2.97 11.06
C VAL A 219 -13.69 -4.30 10.45
N LEU A 220 -12.84 -4.92 9.61
CA LEU A 220 -13.12 -6.22 9.01
C LEU A 220 -13.33 -7.29 10.08
N ASN A 221 -12.40 -7.42 11.04
CA ASN A 221 -12.52 -8.41 12.10
C ASN A 221 -13.76 -8.20 12.96
N ARG A 222 -14.10 -6.94 13.30
CA ARG A 222 -15.30 -6.61 14.07
C ARG A 222 -16.57 -6.99 13.31
N GLY A 223 -16.70 -6.58 12.04
CA GLY A 223 -17.87 -6.88 11.21
C GLY A 223 -18.05 -8.37 10.97
N ILE A 224 -16.96 -9.11 10.69
CA ILE A 224 -17.00 -10.55 10.49
C ILE A 224 -17.39 -11.27 11.79
N LYS A 225 -16.85 -10.87 12.94
CA LYS A 225 -17.22 -11.46 14.24
C LYS A 225 -18.69 -11.21 14.58
N ALA A 226 -19.22 -10.01 14.32
CA ALA A 226 -20.63 -9.71 14.55
C ALA A 226 -21.54 -10.60 13.70
N GLN A 227 -21.19 -10.80 12.42
CA GLN A 227 -21.92 -11.71 11.54
C GLN A 227 -21.86 -13.17 12.03
N GLN A 228 -20.69 -13.64 12.47
CA GLN A 228 -20.54 -15.00 13.03
C GLN A 228 -21.46 -15.24 14.23
N LEU A 229 -21.67 -14.22 15.07
CA LEU A 229 -22.55 -14.33 16.24
C LEU A 229 -24.03 -14.33 15.83
N ALA A 230 -24.41 -13.51 14.85
CA ALA A 230 -25.78 -13.45 14.35
C ALA A 230 -26.20 -14.74 13.61
N GLU A 231 -25.27 -15.40 12.90
CA GLU A 231 -25.54 -16.68 12.21
C GLU A 231 -25.57 -17.90 13.17
N ALA A 232 -25.09 -17.75 14.39
CA ALA A 232 -25.05 -18.81 15.40
C ALA A 232 -26.26 -18.81 16.35
N GLN A 233 -27.09 -17.77 16.27
CA GLN A 233 -28.36 -17.63 17.01
C GLN A 233 -29.53 -18.14 16.17
#